data_AF-A0A7S0LHH5-F1
#
_entry.id   AF-A0A7S0LHH5-F1
#
_cell.length_a   1.000
_cell.length_b   1.000
_cell.length_c   1.000
_cell.angle_alpha   90.00
_cell.angle_beta   90.00
_cell.angle_gamma   90.00
#
_symmetry.space_group_name_H-M   'P 1'
#
loop_
_entity.id
_entity.type
_entity.pdbx_description
1 polymer ?
#
loop_
_entity_poly.entity_id
_entity_poly.type
_entity_poly.pdbx_seq_one_letter_code
_entity_poly.pdbx_strand_id
1 'polypeptide(L)'
;STSAAHSNQAAGAAAADGGTKAKKQASVAAEEESDMEFADAIVSYNVLEFEIGRVQGAVKALEAKGQLVPPAYGSRLQALEFRKEMLTIQVDCGALSMEGYLQSLREAIPKEKARSKALKEVPGAARKALDAFKRAQMMAAEIDEVAKSQGQ
;
A
#
# COMPACT_ATOMS: atom_id res chain seq x y z
N SER A 1 62.93 -29.79 15.86
CA SER A 1 63.58 -28.49 15.61
C SER A 1 62.53 -27.41 15.50
N THR A 2 62.27 -26.69 16.58
CA THR A 2 61.43 -25.49 16.59
C THR A 2 62.27 -24.37 17.17
N SER A 3 62.94 -23.65 16.27
CA SER A 3 63.48 -22.31 16.50
C SER A 3 62.30 -21.40 16.81
N ALA A 4 62.34 -20.66 17.92
CA ALA A 4 62.73 -19.25 17.94
C ALA A 4 61.72 -18.38 17.15
N ALA A 5 61.21 -17.27 17.63
CA ALA A 5 61.57 -16.42 18.75
C ALA A 5 60.64 -15.21 18.63
N HIS A 6 60.33 -14.59 19.77
CA HIS A 6 60.40 -13.13 19.96
C HIS A 6 59.47 -12.25 19.08
N SER A 7 58.86 -11.16 19.55
CA SER A 7 58.68 -10.50 20.84
C SER A 7 58.06 -9.13 20.48
N ASN A 8 57.56 -8.43 21.50
CA ASN A 8 57.27 -6.99 21.57
C ASN A 8 55.98 -6.50 20.88
N GLN A 9 55.00 -5.97 21.61
CA GLN A 9 54.98 -4.63 22.26
C GLN A 9 55.39 -3.53 21.27
N ALA A 10 54.66 -2.46 21.03
CA ALA A 10 53.98 -1.54 21.95
C ALA A 10 53.01 -0.68 21.10
N ALA A 11 51.82 -0.34 21.59
CA ALA A 11 51.45 0.97 22.16
C ALA A 11 51.49 2.19 21.20
N GLY A 12 50.37 2.93 21.20
CA GLY A 12 50.20 4.25 20.56
C GLY A 12 48.82 4.32 19.87
N ALA A 13 47.73 4.75 20.50
CA ALA A 13 47.36 6.09 20.99
C ALA A 13 46.88 7.07 19.89
N ALA A 14 45.73 7.70 20.20
CA ALA A 14 45.15 8.94 19.64
C ALA A 14 44.47 8.84 18.26
N ALA A 15 43.13 8.94 18.23
CA ALA A 15 42.34 10.16 17.92
C ALA A 15 41.87 10.08 16.45
N ALA A 16 40.71 10.55 15.99
CA ALA A 16 39.67 11.44 16.47
C ALA A 16 38.40 11.16 15.64
N ASP A 17 37.30 11.83 16.00
CA ASP A 17 36.30 12.39 15.07
C ASP A 17 35.48 11.39 14.22
N GLY A 18 34.16 11.43 14.12
CA GLY A 18 33.21 12.50 14.31
C GLY A 18 31.99 12.08 13.50
N GLY A 19 30.79 12.30 14.04
CA GLY A 19 29.54 12.29 13.29
C GLY A 19 29.04 10.92 12.81
N THR A 20 27.80 10.59 13.16
CA THR A 20 26.68 10.70 12.21
C THR A 20 25.45 9.98 12.78
N LYS A 21 24.46 10.80 13.14
CA LYS A 21 23.01 10.53 13.02
C LYS A 21 22.50 9.19 13.58
N ALA A 22 22.44 9.08 14.91
CA ALA A 22 21.44 8.23 15.56
C ALA A 22 20.19 9.05 15.93
N LYS A 23 19.55 9.71 14.95
CA LYS A 23 18.19 10.25 15.14
C LYS A 23 17.19 9.20 14.69
N LYS A 24 17.15 8.15 15.51
CA LYS A 24 16.11 7.12 15.56
C LYS A 24 14.84 7.75 16.15
N GLN A 25 14.13 8.54 15.34
CA GLN A 25 12.81 9.14 15.58
C GLN A 25 12.32 9.56 14.20
N ALA A 26 11.35 8.92 13.56
CA ALA A 26 10.07 8.51 14.10
C ALA A 26 9.64 7.15 13.53
N SER A 27 9.61 6.15 14.40
CA SER A 27 8.70 5.01 14.24
C SER A 27 7.28 5.51 14.47
N VAL A 28 6.65 6.09 13.44
CA VAL A 28 5.20 6.07 13.35
C VAL A 28 4.86 4.65 12.97
N ALA A 29 4.75 3.78 13.97
CA ALA A 29 4.07 2.50 13.84
C ALA A 29 2.57 2.80 13.66
N ALA A 30 2.21 3.32 12.49
CA ALA A 30 1.00 2.83 11.85
C ALA A 30 1.38 1.42 11.45
N GLU A 31 0.79 0.42 12.12
CA GLU A 31 0.89 -0.99 11.75
C GLU A 31 1.01 -1.09 10.23
N GLU A 32 2.11 -1.65 9.73
CA GLU A 32 2.30 -1.88 8.30
C GLU A 32 1.23 -2.88 7.87
N GLU A 33 0.05 -2.36 7.51
CA GLU A 33 -1.05 -3.12 6.92
C GLU A 33 -0.47 -3.96 5.77
N SER A 34 -0.53 -5.28 5.94
CA SER A 34 0.05 -6.22 4.97
C SER A 34 -0.49 -5.90 3.58
N ASP A 35 0.33 -6.09 2.55
CA ASP A 35 -0.07 -5.83 1.17
C ASP A 35 -1.35 -6.59 0.80
N MET A 36 -1.49 -7.80 1.30
CA MET A 36 -2.67 -8.63 1.10
C MET A 36 -3.88 -8.18 1.94
N GLU A 37 -3.67 -7.79 3.20
CA GLU A 37 -4.75 -7.28 4.06
C GLU A 37 -5.38 -6.01 3.46
N PHE A 38 -4.55 -5.12 2.93
CA PHE A 38 -5.02 -3.94 2.23
C PHE A 38 -5.80 -4.29 0.96
N ALA A 39 -5.29 -5.25 0.17
CA ALA A 39 -5.95 -5.68 -1.05
C ALA A 39 -7.31 -6.32 -0.73
N ASP A 40 -7.39 -7.21 0.25
CA ASP A 40 -8.61 -7.90 0.67
C ASP A 40 -9.70 -6.95 1.18
N ALA A 41 -9.31 -5.82 1.79
CA ALA A 41 -10.25 -4.78 2.21
C ALA A 41 -10.95 -4.10 1.03
N ILE A 42 -10.42 -4.21 -0.19
CA ILE A 42 -11.01 -3.63 -1.40
C ILE A 42 -12.00 -4.63 -2.02
N VAL A 43 -13.26 -4.19 -2.12
CA VAL A 43 -14.37 -4.98 -2.65
C VAL A 43 -14.88 -4.51 -4.01
N SER A 44 -14.33 -3.43 -4.57
CA SER A 44 -14.75 -2.87 -5.85
C SER A 44 -13.72 -3.09 -6.95
N TYR A 45 -14.21 -3.49 -8.12
CA TYR A 45 -13.38 -3.69 -9.31
C TYR A 45 -12.73 -2.37 -9.76
N ASN A 46 -13.49 -1.26 -9.85
CA ASN A 46 -12.91 0.00 -10.31
C ASN A 46 -11.91 0.57 -9.30
N VAL A 47 -12.13 0.36 -8.00
CA VAL A 47 -11.17 0.76 -6.97
C VAL A 47 -9.87 -0.05 -7.10
N LEU A 48 -9.94 -1.35 -7.38
CA LEU A 48 -8.75 -2.17 -7.64
C LEU A 48 -7.98 -1.65 -8.85
N GLU A 49 -8.65 -1.37 -9.97
CA GLU A 49 -8.02 -0.78 -11.17
C GLU A 49 -7.35 0.56 -10.87
N PHE A 50 -8.00 1.41 -10.08
CA PHE A 50 -7.44 2.69 -9.66
C PHE A 50 -6.17 2.52 -8.81
N GLU A 51 -6.19 1.62 -7.82
CA GLU A 51 -5.03 1.38 -6.95
C GLU A 51 -3.86 0.74 -7.71
N ILE A 52 -4.14 -0.21 -8.61
CA ILE A 52 -3.16 -0.79 -9.53
C ILE A 52 -2.53 0.32 -10.37
N GLY A 53 -3.34 1.16 -11.03
CA GLY A 53 -2.85 2.27 -11.84
C GLY A 53 -2.04 3.29 -11.03
N ARG A 54 -2.40 3.54 -9.77
CA ARG A 54 -1.66 4.42 -8.86
C ARG A 54 -0.28 3.85 -8.51
N VAL A 55 -0.22 2.56 -8.17
CA VAL A 55 1.03 1.86 -7.84
C VAL A 55 1.95 1.82 -9.06
N GLN A 56 1.43 1.42 -10.22
CA GLN A 56 2.18 1.43 -11.48
C GLN A 56 2.65 2.84 -11.87
N GLY A 57 1.81 3.87 -11.67
CA GLY A 57 2.18 5.26 -11.90
C GLY A 57 3.31 5.74 -10.99
N ALA A 58 3.32 5.32 -9.72
CA ALA A 58 4.40 5.63 -8.79
C ALA A 58 5.71 4.95 -9.20
N VAL A 59 5.67 3.69 -9.63
CA VAL A 59 6.83 2.95 -10.17
C VAL A 59 7.41 3.69 -11.37
N LYS A 60 6.58 3.99 -12.38
CA LYS A 60 7.01 4.72 -13.58
C LYS A 60 7.63 6.08 -13.25
N ALA A 61 7.09 6.79 -12.26
CA ALA A 61 7.62 8.08 -11.84
C ALA A 61 8.99 7.99 -11.14
N LEU A 62 9.28 6.89 -10.43
CA LEU A 62 10.60 6.62 -9.83
C LEU A 62 11.61 6.22 -10.90
N GLU A 63 11.22 5.33 -11.82
CA GLU A 63 12.04 4.89 -12.94
C GLU A 63 12.44 6.06 -13.85
N ALA A 64 11.48 6.94 -14.17
CA ALA A 64 11.75 8.14 -14.98
C ALA A 64 12.74 9.11 -14.32
N LYS A 65 12.87 9.07 -12.99
CA LYS A 65 13.85 9.85 -12.22
C LYS A 65 15.18 9.12 -12.02
N GLY A 66 15.33 7.92 -12.57
CA GLY A 66 16.48 7.05 -12.32
C GLY A 66 16.61 6.60 -10.86
N GLN A 67 15.50 6.63 -10.10
CA GLN A 67 15.48 6.23 -8.69
C GLN A 67 15.23 4.73 -8.56
N LEU A 68 15.85 4.11 -7.56
CA LEU A 68 15.59 2.71 -7.23
C LEU A 68 14.11 2.55 -6.85
N VAL A 69 13.43 1.59 -7.46
CA VAL A 69 12.05 1.23 -7.15
C VAL A 69 12.05 0.31 -5.92
N PRO A 70 11.41 0.69 -4.80
CA PRO A 70 11.29 -0.19 -3.63
C PRO A 70 10.54 -1.49 -3.96
N PRO A 71 11.01 -2.67 -3.47
CA PRO A 71 10.34 -3.96 -3.70
C PRO A 71 8.89 -4.00 -3.23
N ALA A 72 8.54 -3.23 -2.20
CA ALA A 72 7.18 -3.11 -1.68
C ALA A 72 6.15 -2.68 -2.75
N TYR A 73 6.54 -1.94 -3.79
CA TYR A 73 5.64 -1.64 -4.90
C TYR A 73 5.26 -2.90 -5.69
N GLY A 74 6.21 -3.82 -5.88
CA GLY A 74 5.97 -5.09 -6.56
C GLY A 74 5.02 -5.99 -5.76
N SER A 75 5.28 -6.16 -4.46
CA SER A 75 4.43 -6.95 -3.57
C SER A 75 3.01 -6.38 -3.46
N ARG A 76 2.87 -5.05 -3.34
CA ARG A 76 1.56 -4.37 -3.35
C ARG A 76 0.82 -4.56 -4.66
N LEU A 77 1.52 -4.47 -5.80
CA LEU A 77 0.91 -4.65 -7.12
C LEU A 77 0.37 -6.07 -7.29
N GLN A 78 1.17 -7.08 -6.92
CA GLN A 78 0.78 -8.49 -6.97
C GLN A 78 -0.45 -8.78 -6.10
N ALA A 79 -0.51 -8.24 -4.89
CA ALA A 79 -1.65 -8.43 -4.00
C ALA A 79 -2.94 -7.82 -4.60
N LEU A 80 -2.85 -6.63 -5.19
CA LEU A 80 -3.99 -5.97 -5.84
C LEU A 80 -4.47 -6.70 -7.09
N GLU A 81 -3.54 -7.18 -7.92
CA GLU A 81 -3.84 -7.98 -9.12
C GLU A 81 -4.49 -9.31 -8.74
N PHE A 82 -3.95 -10.00 -7.72
CA PHE A 82 -4.53 -11.23 -7.20
C PHE A 82 -5.95 -11.02 -6.66
N ARG A 83 -6.17 -9.97 -5.87
CA ARG A 83 -7.50 -9.66 -5.35
C ARG A 83 -8.50 -9.40 -6.47
N LYS A 84 -8.09 -8.68 -7.50
CA LYS A 84 -8.90 -8.39 -8.69
C LYS A 84 -9.27 -9.67 -9.42
N GLU A 85 -8.31 -10.55 -9.67
CA GLU A 85 -8.56 -11.86 -10.28
C GLU A 85 -9.53 -12.70 -9.43
N MET A 86 -9.34 -12.74 -8.12
CA MET A 86 -10.24 -13.45 -7.21
C MET A 86 -11.67 -12.90 -7.26
N LEU A 87 -11.83 -11.57 -7.30
CA LEU A 87 -13.14 -10.94 -7.40
C LEU A 87 -13.85 -11.30 -8.72
N THR A 88 -13.12 -11.29 -9.84
CA THR A 88 -13.65 -11.73 -11.14
C THR A 88 -14.07 -13.20 -11.10
N ILE A 89 -13.22 -14.09 -10.58
CA ILE A 89 -13.52 -15.52 -10.46
C ILE A 89 -14.76 -15.75 -9.60
N GLN A 90 -14.90 -15.03 -8.49
CA GLN A 90 -16.07 -15.14 -7.61
C GLN A 90 -17.38 -14.80 -8.34
N VAL A 91 -17.36 -13.80 -9.23
CA VAL A 91 -18.51 -13.45 -10.06
C VAL A 91 -18.73 -14.53 -11.12
N ASP A 92 -17.69 -14.93 -11.85
CA ASP A 92 -17.78 -15.89 -12.96
C ASP A 92 -18.30 -17.27 -12.52
N CYS A 93 -17.90 -17.74 -11.32
CA CYS A 93 -18.35 -19.01 -10.77
C CYS A 93 -19.68 -18.91 -10.01
N GLY A 94 -20.28 -17.71 -9.93
CA GLY A 94 -21.52 -17.45 -9.19
C GLY A 94 -21.36 -17.48 -7.67
N ALA A 95 -20.15 -17.54 -7.13
CA ALA A 95 -19.89 -17.42 -5.69
C ALA A 95 -20.21 -16.02 -5.16
N LEU A 96 -20.22 -15.01 -6.02
CA LEU A 96 -20.65 -13.64 -5.72
C LEU A 96 -21.72 -13.22 -6.72
N SER A 97 -22.96 -13.14 -6.26
CA SER A 97 -24.06 -12.58 -7.07
C SER A 97 -23.88 -11.08 -7.26
N MET A 98 -24.46 -10.52 -8.33
CA MET A 98 -24.46 -9.07 -8.55
C MET A 98 -25.08 -8.31 -7.36
N GLU A 99 -26.16 -8.83 -6.77
CA GLU A 99 -26.76 -8.24 -5.57
C GLU A 99 -25.79 -8.26 -4.38
N GLY A 100 -25.10 -9.38 -4.16
CA GLY A 100 -24.08 -9.51 -3.12
C GLY A 100 -22.89 -8.57 -3.34
N TYR A 101 -22.47 -8.40 -4.59
CA TYR A 101 -21.45 -7.42 -4.97
C TYR A 101 -21.89 -6.00 -4.60
N LEU A 102 -23.05 -5.56 -5.07
CA LEU A 102 -23.58 -4.22 -4.77
C LEU A 102 -23.76 -3.99 -3.26
N GLN A 103 -24.19 -5.01 -2.52
CA GLN A 103 -24.31 -4.93 -1.07
C GLN A 103 -22.94 -4.71 -0.41
N SER A 104 -21.90 -5.43 -0.84
CA SER A 104 -20.54 -5.22 -0.33
C SER A 104 -20.04 -3.79 -0.59
N LEU A 105 -20.37 -3.20 -1.75
CA LEU A 105 -20.04 -1.79 -2.05
C LEU A 105 -20.75 -0.84 -1.09
N ARG A 106 -22.05 -1.03 -0.87
CA ARG A 106 -22.85 -0.21 0.06
C ARG A 106 -22.29 -0.23 1.48
N GLU A 107 -21.75 -1.37 1.91
CA GLU A 107 -21.12 -1.53 3.22
C GLU A 107 -19.71 -0.94 3.30
N ALA A 108 -18.95 -0.94 2.20
CA ALA A 108 -17.59 -0.40 2.14
C ALA A 108 -17.55 1.13 2.02
N ILE A 109 -18.50 1.76 1.32
CA ILE A 109 -18.60 3.22 1.16
C ILE A 109 -18.53 3.98 2.50
N PRO A 110 -19.33 3.67 3.54
CA PRO A 110 -19.26 4.38 4.80
C PRO A 110 -17.91 4.17 5.51
N LYS A 111 -17.29 3.00 5.37
CA LYS A 111 -15.96 2.70 5.94
C LYS A 111 -14.88 3.58 5.31
N GLU A 112 -14.86 3.72 3.98
CA GLU A 112 -13.90 4.59 3.28
C GLU A 112 -14.16 6.08 3.55
N LYS A 113 -15.43 6.51 3.67
CA LYS A 113 -15.76 7.88 4.11
C LYS A 113 -15.26 8.15 5.54
N ALA A 114 -15.42 7.20 6.45
CA ALA A 114 -14.91 7.32 7.82
C ALA A 114 -13.37 7.35 7.85
N ARG A 115 -12.71 6.47 7.07
CA ARG A 115 -11.25 6.46 6.91
C ARG A 115 -10.73 7.79 6.38
N SER A 116 -11.38 8.36 5.37
CA SER A 116 -11.04 9.68 4.83
C SER A 116 -11.13 10.77 5.91
N LYS A 117 -12.20 10.79 6.71
CA LYS A 117 -12.36 11.74 7.82
C LYS A 117 -11.25 11.57 8.85
N ALA A 118 -10.97 10.34 9.30
CA ALA A 118 -9.92 10.07 10.27
C ALA A 118 -8.53 10.50 9.76
N LEU A 119 -8.23 10.28 8.48
CA LEU A 119 -6.95 10.68 7.87
C LEU A 119 -6.79 12.19 7.70
N LYS A 120 -7.86 12.98 7.70
CA LYS A 120 -7.76 14.46 7.67
C LYS A 120 -7.18 15.02 8.96
N GLU A 121 -7.41 14.33 10.08
CA GLU A 121 -6.90 14.73 11.39
C GLU A 121 -5.43 14.35 11.59
N VAL A 122 -4.84 13.56 10.69
CA VAL A 122 -3.44 13.11 10.77
C VAL A 122 -2.54 14.05 9.95
N PRO A 123 -1.55 14.72 10.58
CA PRO A 123 -0.61 15.57 9.87
C PRO A 123 0.13 14.83 8.73
N GLY A 124 0.17 15.44 7.54
CA GLY A 124 0.83 14.85 6.36
C GLY A 124 0.04 13.76 5.63
N ALA A 125 -1.15 13.36 6.12
CA ALA A 125 -1.95 12.30 5.51
C ALA A 125 -3.02 12.80 4.51
N ALA A 126 -2.99 14.09 4.14
CA ALA A 126 -3.98 14.70 3.26
C ALA A 126 -4.20 13.94 1.94
N ARG A 127 -3.12 13.42 1.33
CA ARG A 127 -3.23 12.62 0.10
C ARG A 127 -3.95 11.30 0.34
N LYS A 128 -3.63 10.59 1.42
CA LYS A 128 -4.29 9.33 1.81
C LYS A 128 -5.78 9.58 2.11
N ALA A 129 -6.10 10.70 2.75
CA ALA A 129 -7.49 11.09 3.01
C ALA A 129 -8.28 11.32 1.71
N LEU A 130 -7.66 11.96 0.71
CA LEU A 130 -8.25 12.16 -0.61
C LEU A 130 -8.43 10.84 -1.35
N ASP A 131 -7.45 9.95 -1.31
CA ASP A 131 -7.53 8.65 -1.98
C ASP A 131 -8.67 7.81 -1.36
N ALA A 132 -8.81 7.77 -0.03
CA ALA A 132 -9.93 7.10 0.63
C ALA A 132 -11.30 7.69 0.21
N PHE A 133 -11.41 9.02 0.10
CA PHE A 133 -12.62 9.66 -0.37
C PHE A 133 -12.95 9.28 -1.83
N LYS A 134 -11.94 9.27 -2.70
CA LYS A 134 -12.10 8.87 -4.10
C LYS A 134 -12.58 7.43 -4.23
N ARG A 135 -12.05 6.50 -3.44
CA ARG A 135 -12.53 5.11 -3.41
C ARG A 135 -14.02 5.01 -3.07
N ALA A 136 -14.47 5.78 -2.06
CA ALA A 136 -15.89 5.85 -1.74
C ALA A 136 -16.75 6.42 -2.89
N GLN A 137 -16.24 7.39 -3.64
CA GLN A 137 -16.94 7.94 -4.81
C GLN A 137 -17.01 6.94 -5.97
N MET A 138 -15.93 6.21 -6.23
CA MET A 138 -15.89 5.19 -7.28
C MET A 138 -16.89 4.06 -7.01
N MET A 139 -16.93 3.56 -5.76
CA MET A 139 -17.92 2.55 -5.36
C MET A 139 -19.36 3.06 -5.49
N ALA A 140 -19.61 4.33 -5.18
CA ALA A 140 -20.94 4.92 -5.37
C ALA A 140 -21.31 5.01 -6.86
N ALA A 141 -20.38 5.42 -7.71
CA ALA A 141 -20.59 5.49 -9.16
C ALA A 141 -20.89 4.13 -9.77
N GLU A 142 -20.21 3.06 -9.33
CA GLU A 142 -20.50 1.69 -9.77
C GLU A 142 -21.94 1.26 -9.46
N ILE A 143 -22.42 1.55 -8.25
CA ILE A 143 -23.81 1.26 -7.87
C ILE A 143 -24.78 2.02 -8.79
N ASP A 144 -24.52 3.30 -9.03
CA ASP A 144 -25.36 4.15 -9.88
C ASP A 144 -25.37 3.69 -11.34
N GLU A 145 -24.24 3.19 -11.86
CA GLU A 145 -24.13 2.64 -13.22
C GLU A 145 -24.97 1.37 -13.38
N VAL A 146 -24.92 0.46 -12.39
CA VAL A 146 -25.76 -0.76 -12.41
C VAL A 146 -27.25 -0.42 -12.26
N ALA A 147 -27.59 0.54 -11.40
CA ALA A 147 -28.97 0.98 -11.26
C ALA A 147 -29.54 1.56 -12.57
N LYS A 148 -28.71 2.31 -13.32
CA LYS A 148 -29.09 2.86 -14.63
C LYS A 148 -29.25 1.77 -15.70
N SER A 149 -28.42 0.73 -15.69
CA SER A 149 -28.51 -0.36 -16.66
C SER A 149 -29.67 -1.32 -16.42
N GLN A 150 -30.17 -1.40 -15.17
CA GLN A 150 -31.35 -2.21 -14.81
C GLN A 150 -32.68 -1.46 -14.93
N GLY A 151 -32.64 -0.13 -15.04
CA GLY A 151 -33.82 0.73 -15.20
C GLY A 151 -34.17 1.08 -16.64
N GLN A 152 -33.54 0.44 -17.63
CA GLN A 152 -33.81 0.56 -19.07
C GLN A 152 -34.56 -0.64 -19.62
#